data_AF-A0A9Q2EEP0-F1
#
_entry.id   AF-A0A9Q2EEP0-F1
#
_cell.length_a   1.000
_cell.length_b   1.000
_cell.length_c   1.000
_cell.angle_alpha   90.00
_cell.angle_beta   90.00
_cell.angle_gamma   90.00
#
_symmetry.space_group_name_H-M   'P 1'
#
loop_
_entity.id
_entity.type
_entity.pdbx_description
1 polymer ?
#
loop_
_entity_poly.entity_id
_entity_poly.type
_entity_poly.pdbx_seq_one_letter_code
_entity_poly.pdbx_strand_id
1 'polypeptide(L)'
;MYSYGQVEAIKINLEWIVNQAALNHPSPSRHDQKALFDLLELIQSYEILLDLINEFGSAVIDAEIAEGLTQSEKLIAKIKSSTHAM
;
A
#
# COMPACT_ATOMS: atom_id res chain seq x y z
N MET A 1 7.39 -13.21 -9.79
CA MET A 1 6.96 -13.49 -8.41
C MET A 1 7.52 -12.38 -7.55
N TYR A 2 6.70 -11.77 -6.69
CA TYR A 2 7.18 -10.69 -5.82
C TYR A 2 8.18 -11.24 -4.79
N SER A 3 9.14 -10.41 -4.38
CA SER A 3 10.05 -10.67 -3.25
C SER A 3 9.63 -9.86 -2.02
N TYR A 4 10.17 -10.22 -0.84
CA TYR A 4 10.00 -9.45 0.39
C TYR A 4 10.26 -7.95 0.15
N GLY A 5 11.40 -7.60 -0.47
CA GLY A 5 11.77 -6.20 -0.71
C GLY A 5 10.82 -5.48 -1.66
N GLN A 6 10.19 -6.18 -2.62
CA GLN A 6 9.18 -5.57 -3.48
C GLN A 6 7.88 -5.31 -2.72
N VAL A 7 7.44 -6.25 -1.87
CA VAL A 7 6.25 -6.07 -1.02
C VAL A 7 6.48 -4.95 0.01
N GLU A 8 7.66 -4.90 0.60
CA GLU A 8 8.06 -3.86 1.55
C GLU A 8 8.07 -2.48 0.89
N ALA A 9 8.60 -2.39 -0.33
CA ALA A 9 8.57 -1.15 -1.10
C ALA A 9 7.12 -0.68 -1.36
N ILE A 10 6.18 -1.58 -1.67
CA ILE A 10 4.77 -1.21 -1.84
C ILE A 10 4.21 -0.66 -0.52
N LYS A 11 4.45 -1.36 0.61
CA LYS A 11 4.01 -0.91 1.94
C LYS A 11 4.50 0.49 2.28
N ILE A 12 5.81 0.74 2.14
CA ILE A 12 6.43 2.05 2.41
C ILE A 12 5.80 3.15 1.55
N ASN A 13 5.44 2.85 0.29
CA ASN A 13 4.76 3.81 -0.57
C ASN A 13 3.33 4.10 -0.12
N LEU A 14 2.59 3.10 0.40
CA LEU A 14 1.27 3.31 0.98
C LEU A 14 1.35 4.14 2.26
N GLU A 15 2.31 3.87 3.14
CA GLU A 15 2.58 4.69 4.34
C GLU A 15 2.89 6.14 3.97
N TRP A 16 3.70 6.36 2.93
CA TRP A 16 3.97 7.69 2.40
C TRP A 16 2.69 8.40 1.94
N ILE A 17 1.79 7.71 1.21
CA ILE A 17 0.51 8.29 0.77
C ILE A 17 -0.35 8.72 1.96
N VAL A 18 -0.49 7.87 2.98
CA VAL A 18 -1.29 8.18 4.18
C VAL A 18 -0.70 9.40 4.91
N ASN A 19 0.63 9.45 5.06
CA ASN A 19 1.31 10.59 5.68
C ASN A 19 1.12 11.89 4.90
N GLN A 20 1.21 11.85 3.56
CA GLN A 20 0.94 13.02 2.71
C GLN A 20 -0.51 13.50 2.84
N ALA A 21 -1.47 12.58 2.88
CA ALA A 21 -2.87 12.94 3.04
C ALA A 21 -3.15 13.62 4.40
N ALA A 22 -2.55 13.11 5.48
CA ALA A 22 -2.67 13.69 6.81
C ALA A 22 -2.09 15.10 6.90
N LEU A 23 -0.96 15.37 6.22
CA LEU A 23 -0.32 16.67 6.17
C LEU A 23 -1.12 17.70 5.34
N ASN A 24 -1.63 17.27 4.18
CA ASN A 24 -2.29 18.17 3.23
C ASN A 24 -3.78 18.41 3.52
N HIS A 25 -4.43 17.49 4.26
CA HIS A 25 -5.86 17.56 4.57
C HIS A 25 -6.10 17.35 6.08
N PRO A 26 -5.83 18.35 6.94
CA PRO A 26 -5.98 18.22 8.39
C PRO A 26 -7.44 18.06 8.86
N SER A 27 -8.42 18.31 7.99
CA SER A 27 -9.84 18.04 8.24
C SER A 27 -10.45 17.31 7.03
N PRO A 28 -10.19 16.00 6.89
CA PRO A 28 -10.66 15.22 5.75
C PRO A 28 -12.17 15.00 5.83
N SER A 29 -12.84 14.90 4.68
CA SER A 29 -14.27 14.56 4.62
C SER A 29 -14.52 13.15 5.17
N ARG A 30 -15.78 12.80 5.50
CA ARG A 30 -16.09 11.43 5.95
C ARG A 30 -15.69 10.36 4.93
N HIS A 31 -15.83 10.68 3.64
CA HIS A 31 -15.42 9.79 2.57
C HIS A 31 -13.91 9.60 2.55
N ASP A 32 -13.15 10.69 2.69
CA ASP A 32 -11.68 10.64 2.68
C ASP A 32 -11.14 9.96 3.94
N GLN A 33 -11.80 10.15 5.09
CA GLN A 33 -11.50 9.40 6.32
C GLN A 33 -11.65 7.91 6.10
N LYS A 34 -12.75 7.46 5.48
CA LYS A 34 -12.94 6.04 5.16
C LYS A 34 -11.82 5.54 4.25
N ALA A 35 -11.47 6.26 3.19
CA ALA A 35 -10.39 5.88 2.30
C ALA A 35 -9.03 5.78 3.04
N LEU A 36 -8.75 6.68 3.98
CA LEU A 36 -7.55 6.61 4.83
C LEU A 36 -7.57 5.40 5.75
N PHE A 37 -8.72 5.05 6.34
CA PHE A 37 -8.84 3.82 7.13
C PHE A 37 -8.63 2.56 6.29
N ASP A 38 -9.23 2.49 5.09
CA ASP A 38 -9.05 1.36 4.17
C ASP A 38 -7.56 1.21 3.77
N LEU A 39 -6.82 2.32 3.58
CA LEU A 39 -5.38 2.30 3.31
C LEU A 39 -4.55 1.85 4.51
N LEU A 40 -4.92 2.24 5.73
CA LEU A 40 -4.26 1.77 6.95
C LEU A 40 -4.46 0.27 7.18
N GLU A 41 -5.66 -0.25 6.91
CA GLU A 41 -5.95 -1.69 6.96
C GLU A 41 -5.15 -2.46 5.89
N LEU A 42 -5.01 -1.87 4.70
CA LEU A 42 -4.15 -2.44 3.66
C LEU A 42 -2.68 -2.50 4.09
N ILE A 43 -2.16 -1.43 4.70
CA ILE A 43 -0.77 -1.42 5.22
C ILE A 43 -0.56 -2.53 6.26
N GLN A 44 -1.48 -2.69 7.21
CA GLN A 44 -1.41 -3.77 8.21
C GLN A 44 -1.45 -5.15 7.55
N SER A 45 -2.26 -5.32 6.51
CA SER A 45 -2.31 -6.58 5.74
C SER A 45 -0.96 -6.87 5.06
N TYR A 46 -0.23 -5.85 4.63
CA TYR A 46 1.11 -6.00 4.04
C TYR A 46 2.16 -6.34 5.09
N GLU A 47 2.02 -5.87 6.33
CA GLU A 47 2.89 -6.29 7.45
C GLU A 47 2.72 -7.79 7.71
N ILE A 48 1.49 -8.28 7.77
CA ILE A 48 1.21 -9.71 7.90
C ILE A 48 1.80 -10.49 6.73
N LEU A 49 1.64 -10.00 5.49
CA LEU A 49 2.22 -10.65 4.32
C LEU A 49 3.75 -10.69 4.38
N LEU A 50 4.41 -9.62 4.85
CA LEU A 50 5.86 -9.59 5.03
C LEU A 50 6.33 -10.58 6.08
N ASP A 51 5.61 -10.70 7.20
CA ASP A 51 5.88 -11.71 8.23
C ASP A 51 5.77 -13.12 7.65
N LEU A 52 4.72 -13.39 6.86
CA LEU A 52 4.53 -14.68 6.18
C LEU A 52 5.62 -14.97 5.15
N ILE A 53 6.06 -13.98 4.38
CA ILE A 53 7.17 -14.14 3.42
C ILE A 53 8.48 -14.42 4.18
N ASN A 54 8.69 -13.77 5.33
CA ASN A 54 9.87 -13.98 6.15
C ASN A 54 9.89 -15.39 6.76
N GLU A 55 8.75 -15.92 7.18
CA GLU A 55 8.63 -17.26 7.78
C GLU A 55 8.63 -18.39 6.74
N PHE A 56 7.87 -18.23 5.66
CA PHE A 56 7.58 -19.31 4.71
C PHE A 56 8.18 -19.10 3.31
N GLY A 57 8.88 -17.99 3.09
CA GLY A 57 9.43 -17.59 1.80
C GLY A 57 8.38 -17.04 0.85
N SER A 58 8.80 -16.64 -0.36
CA SER A 58 7.91 -16.01 -1.36
C SER A 58 6.83 -16.93 -1.94
N ALA A 59 6.83 -18.22 -1.61
CA ALA A 59 5.82 -19.18 -2.05
C ALA A 59 4.41 -18.88 -1.51
N VAL A 60 4.32 -18.09 -0.43
CA VAL A 60 3.03 -17.59 0.09
C VAL A 60 2.33 -16.64 -0.88
N ILE A 61 3.06 -16.08 -1.85
CA ILE A 61 2.52 -15.16 -2.85
C ILE A 61 1.99 -15.98 -4.02
N ASP A 62 0.71 -16.32 -3.95
CA ASP A 62 -0.02 -16.93 -5.06
C ASP A 62 -0.45 -15.88 -6.11
N ALA A 63 -1.23 -16.32 -7.09
CA ALA A 63 -1.69 -15.46 -8.17
C ALA A 63 -2.64 -14.35 -7.69
N GLU A 64 -3.47 -14.60 -6.68
CA GLU A 64 -4.43 -13.63 -6.16
C GLU A 64 -3.71 -12.55 -5.35
N ILE A 65 -2.75 -12.95 -4.51
CA ILE A 65 -1.90 -12.00 -3.78
C ILE A 65 -1.06 -11.18 -4.76
N ALA A 66 -0.48 -11.81 -5.79
CA ALA A 66 0.29 -11.10 -6.82
C ALA A 66 -0.57 -10.09 -7.59
N GLU A 67 -1.84 -10.41 -7.87
CA GLU A 67 -2.79 -9.47 -8.47
C GLU A 67 -3.06 -8.29 -7.53
N GLY A 68 -3.31 -8.54 -6.25
CA GLY A 68 -3.49 -7.51 -5.23
C GLY A 68 -2.29 -6.55 -5.14
N LEU A 69 -1.07 -7.09 -5.10
CA LEU A 69 0.18 -6.31 -5.12
C LEU A 69 0.27 -5.44 -6.39
N THR A 70 -0.09 -5.99 -7.55
CA THR A 70 -0.10 -5.26 -8.83
C THR A 70 -1.10 -4.10 -8.82
N GLN A 71 -2.27 -4.27 -8.21
CA GLN A 71 -3.27 -3.20 -8.11
C GLN A 71 -2.80 -2.07 -7.19
N SER A 72 -2.12 -2.40 -6.08
CA SER A 72 -1.51 -1.40 -5.20
C SER A 72 -0.44 -0.59 -5.93
N GLU A 73 0.42 -1.22 -6.72
CA GLU A 73 1.42 -0.51 -7.52
C GLU A 73 0.78 0.46 -8.52
N LYS A 74 -0.31 0.05 -9.20
CA LYS A 74 -1.06 0.94 -10.10
C LYS A 74 -1.67 2.12 -9.36
N LEU A 75 -2.25 1.90 -8.18
CA LEU A 75 -2.77 2.96 -7.33
C LEU A 75 -1.68 3.96 -6.93
N ILE A 76 -0.54 3.45 -6.45
CA ILE A 76 0.62 4.26 -6.05
C ILE A 76 1.12 5.09 -7.23
N ALA A 77 1.27 4.47 -8.41
CA ALA A 77 1.74 5.15 -9.61
C ALA A 77 0.79 6.30 -10.00
N LYS A 78 -0.53 6.06 -9.95
CA LYS A 78 -1.55 7.07 -10.23
C LYS A 78 -1.51 8.24 -9.24
N ILE A 79 -1.32 7.97 -7.95
CA ILE A 79 -1.25 9.02 -6.93
C ILE A 79 0.02 9.84 -7.10
N LYS A 80 1.18 9.18 -7.22
CA LYS A 80 2.46 9.87 -7.39
C LYS A 80 2.51 10.73 -8.65
N SER A 81 1.98 10.25 -9.78
CA SER A 81 1.95 11.05 -11.01
C SER A 81 1.07 12.29 -10.86
N SER A 82 -0.03 12.18 -10.10
CA SER A 82 -0.89 13.33 -9.79
C SER A 82 -0.20 14.33 -8.86
N THR A 83 0.56 13.86 -7.85
CA THR A 83 1.34 14.75 -6.96
C THR A 83 2.46 15.48 -7.70
N HIS A 84 3.11 14.87 -8.68
CA HIS A 84 4.14 15.53 -9.49
C HIS A 84 3.55 16.51 -10.52
N ALA A 85 2.25 16.43 -10.79
CA ALA A 85 1.55 17.31 -11.72
C ALA A 85 0.97 18.58 -11.04
N MET A 86 1.03 18.66 -9.71
CA MET A 86 0.63 19.82 -8.89
C MET A 86 1.83 20.66 -8.48
#